data_AF-A0AAN8CJL3-F1
#
_entry.id   AF-A0AAN8CJL3-F1
#
_cell.length_a   1.000
_cell.length_b   1.000
_cell.length_c   1.000
_cell.angle_alpha   90.00
_cell.angle_beta   90.00
_cell.angle_gamma   90.00
#
_symmetry.space_group_name_H-M   'P 1'
#
loop_
_entity.id
_entity.type
_entity.pdbx_description
1 polymer ?
#
loop_
_entity_poly.entity_id
_entity_poly.type
_entity_poly.pdbx_seq_one_letter_code
_entity_poly.pdbx_strand_id
1 'polypeptide(L)'
;MAFGNFYSASCLILLLLSLSWRTSTALPVRTGLSGEKCADSSLLFEKLLQNITALLNDTELFHRIDTDAAVVISQAETVLACAPTQNSTCMMQRNSTFSESECLGNIMKDLVYYSAVIQSYTNSNLRLPETEVPLLNSTLEIIRSLRKSCSLMPNGENNIPEDVGAPKWENSSYENRQQMFKMMKGFQVRTITINRALGYISSGDHRK
;
A
#
# COMPACT_ATOMS: atom_id res chain seq x y z
N MET A 1 7.43 -55.39 25.83
CA MET A 1 6.94 -54.05 26.24
C MET A 1 7.82 -52.99 25.59
N ALA A 2 7.42 -52.44 24.44
CA ALA A 2 8.19 -51.39 23.76
C ALA A 2 7.33 -50.50 22.84
N PHE A 3 6.06 -50.29 23.19
CA PHE A 3 5.16 -49.42 22.40
C PHE A 3 4.93 -48.03 23.04
N GLY A 4 5.47 -47.77 24.24
CA GLY A 4 5.25 -46.52 24.98
C GLY A 4 6.16 -45.35 24.60
N ASN A 5 7.26 -45.57 23.87
CA ASN A 5 8.27 -44.53 23.61
C ASN A 5 8.12 -43.79 22.28
N PHE A 6 7.37 -44.32 21.30
CA PHE A 6 7.23 -43.68 19.99
C PHE A 6 6.21 -42.53 19.97
N TYR A 7 5.19 -42.57 20.84
CA TYR A 7 4.20 -41.50 20.95
C TYR A 7 4.78 -40.22 21.57
N SER A 8 5.69 -40.37 22.55
CA SER A 8 6.30 -39.23 23.25
C SER A 8 7.21 -38.40 22.33
N ALA A 9 8.02 -39.06 21.50
CA ALA A 9 8.89 -38.38 20.54
C ALA A 9 8.10 -37.67 19.43
N SER A 10 7.00 -38.27 18.98
CA SER A 10 6.14 -37.71 17.93
C SER A 10 5.43 -36.43 18.40
N CYS A 11 4.97 -36.39 19.65
CA CYS A 11 4.40 -35.18 20.25
C CYS A 11 5.44 -34.07 20.46
N LEU A 12 6.67 -34.40 20.84
CA LEU A 12 7.76 -33.43 20.98
C LEU A 12 8.17 -32.80 19.64
N ILE A 13 8.21 -33.59 18.57
CA ILE A 13 8.51 -33.08 17.22
C ILE A 13 7.38 -32.16 16.72
N LEU A 14 6.12 -32.51 16.95
CA LEU A 14 4.97 -31.66 16.61
C LEU A 14 4.96 -30.35 17.41
N LEU A 15 5.31 -30.39 18.70
CA LEU A 15 5.50 -29.19 19.53
C LEU A 15 6.62 -28.30 19.00
N LEU A 16 7.78 -28.86 18.62
CA LEU A 16 8.90 -28.11 18.06
C LEU A 16 8.59 -27.51 16.67
N LEU A 17 7.80 -28.19 15.84
CA LEU A 17 7.32 -27.68 14.56
C LEU A 17 6.29 -26.54 14.75
N SER A 18 5.45 -26.61 15.79
CA SER A 18 4.53 -25.51 16.13
C SER A 18 5.25 -24.28 16.71
N LEU A 19 6.38 -24.47 17.40
CA LEU A 19 7.23 -23.39 17.93
C LEU A 19 8.05 -22.68 16.83
N SER A 20 8.24 -23.33 15.68
CA SER A 20 8.93 -22.76 14.51
C SER A 20 7.99 -22.11 13.51
N TRP A 21 6.67 -22.21 13.72
CA TRP A 21 5.73 -21.23 13.17
C TRP A 21 5.92 -19.90 13.88
N ARG A 22 6.90 -19.12 13.40
CA ARG A 22 6.81 -17.68 13.53
C ARG A 22 5.57 -17.28 12.75
N THR A 23 4.46 -17.12 13.47
CA THR A 23 3.35 -16.32 12.98
C THR A 23 3.97 -15.01 12.54
N SER A 24 3.89 -14.73 11.24
CA SER A 24 4.14 -13.37 10.73
C SER A 24 2.99 -12.54 11.28
N THR A 25 3.08 -12.16 12.55
CA THR A 25 2.11 -11.28 13.18
C THR A 25 2.27 -9.95 12.47
N ALA A 26 1.23 -9.55 11.73
CA ALA A 26 1.02 -8.14 11.45
C ALA A 26 0.85 -7.48 12.82
N LEU A 27 1.96 -6.99 13.38
CA LEU A 27 1.92 -6.27 14.63
C LEU A 27 1.05 -5.03 14.43
N PRO A 28 0.11 -4.74 15.34
CA PRO A 28 -0.60 -3.48 15.30
C PRO A 28 0.41 -2.35 15.31
N VAL A 29 0.14 -1.30 14.53
CA VAL A 29 0.94 -0.08 14.45
C VAL A 29 1.23 0.37 15.89
N ARG A 30 2.48 0.26 16.33
CA ARG A 30 2.90 0.90 17.58
C ARG A 30 2.92 2.40 17.33
N THR A 31 2.05 3.13 18.01
CA THR A 31 2.05 4.58 18.09
C THR A 31 3.23 5.05 18.97
N GLY A 32 4.46 4.81 18.51
CA GLY A 32 5.68 5.33 19.10
C GLY A 32 6.00 6.70 18.52
N LEU A 33 5.92 7.75 19.35
CA LEU A 33 6.30 9.12 18.97
C LEU A 33 7.82 9.22 18.78
N SER A 34 8.33 9.08 17.54
CA SER A 34 9.61 9.68 17.14
C SER A 34 9.76 9.79 15.63
N GLY A 35 8.90 10.63 15.04
CA GLY A 35 8.94 11.05 13.63
C GLY A 35 8.04 12.26 13.44
N GLU A 36 8.43 13.41 14.00
CA GLU A 36 7.60 14.63 14.18
C GLU A 36 6.92 15.20 12.92
N LYS A 37 7.26 14.73 11.72
CA LYS A 37 6.64 15.21 10.46
C LYS A 37 5.65 14.25 9.81
N CYS A 38 5.68 12.95 10.12
CA CYS A 38 4.71 11.97 9.58
C CYS A 38 3.93 11.22 10.67
N ALA A 39 4.05 11.56 11.95
CA ALA A 39 3.23 10.92 13.00
C ALA A 39 1.72 11.14 12.77
N ASP A 40 1.31 12.36 12.42
CA ASP A 40 -0.07 12.70 12.00
C ASP A 40 -0.47 12.08 10.65
N SER A 41 0.50 11.57 9.88
CA SER A 41 0.22 10.92 8.59
C SER A 41 -0.34 9.51 8.74
N SER A 42 -0.09 8.85 9.87
CA SER A 42 -0.61 7.50 10.15
C SER A 42 -2.15 7.46 10.03
N LEU A 43 -2.83 8.44 10.63
CA LEU A 43 -4.29 8.58 10.56
C LEU A 43 -4.76 8.88 9.13
N LEU A 44 -4.01 9.69 8.38
CA LEU A 44 -4.33 9.98 6.98
C LEU A 44 -4.15 8.76 6.06
N PHE A 45 -3.14 7.91 6.30
CA PHE A 45 -2.93 6.67 5.54
C PHE A 45 -3.94 5.57 5.92
N GLU A 46 -4.38 5.54 7.17
CA GLU A 46 -5.52 4.72 7.59
C GLU A 46 -6.79 5.17 6.87
N LYS A 47 -7.08 6.49 6.88
CA LYS A 47 -8.21 7.07 6.18
C LYS A 47 -8.17 6.79 4.68
N LEU A 48 -6.99 6.86 4.07
CA LEU A 48 -6.79 6.50 2.66
C LEU A 48 -7.17 5.03 2.40
N LEU A 49 -6.69 4.11 3.24
CA LEU A 49 -7.00 2.68 3.12
C LEU A 49 -8.50 2.40 3.26
N GLN A 50 -9.14 3.02 4.25
CA GLN A 50 -10.58 2.91 4.46
C GLN A 50 -11.35 3.44 3.25
N ASN A 51 -10.98 4.61 2.73
CA ASN A 51 -11.63 5.23 1.59
C ASN A 51 -11.47 4.39 0.31
N ILE A 52 -10.27 3.87 0.02
CA ILE A 52 -10.06 2.95 -1.12
C ILE A 52 -10.89 1.68 -0.96
N THR A 53 -10.95 1.11 0.25
CA THR A 53 -11.73 -0.10 0.52
C THR A 53 -13.23 0.15 0.34
N ALA A 54 -13.73 1.30 0.78
CA ALA A 54 -15.11 1.70 0.55
C ALA A 54 -15.41 1.85 -0.94
N LEU A 55 -14.52 2.52 -1.69
CA LEU A 55 -14.67 2.69 -3.14
C LEU A 55 -14.70 1.36 -3.88
N LEU A 56 -13.82 0.41 -3.53
CA LEU A 56 -13.79 -0.92 -4.14
C LEU A 56 -15.08 -1.73 -3.89
N ASN A 57 -15.82 -1.39 -2.84
CA ASN A 57 -17.11 -2.01 -2.53
C ASN A 57 -18.30 -1.16 -2.99
N ASP A 58 -18.07 -0.02 -3.64
CA ASP A 58 -19.13 0.88 -4.09
C ASP A 58 -19.89 0.30 -5.28
N THR A 59 -21.20 0.17 -5.12
CA THR A 59 -22.07 -0.49 -6.09
C THR A 59 -22.36 0.36 -7.32
N GLU A 60 -22.07 1.67 -7.29
CA GLU A 60 -22.25 2.58 -8.42
C GLU A 60 -20.97 2.71 -9.25
N LEU A 61 -19.84 2.98 -8.60
CA LEU A 61 -18.55 3.14 -9.28
C LEU A 61 -18.12 1.85 -9.98
N PHE A 62 -18.18 0.72 -9.27
CA PHE A 62 -17.75 -0.57 -9.81
C PHE A 62 -18.89 -1.56 -10.06
N HIS A 63 -20.07 -1.01 -10.42
CA HIS A 63 -21.23 -1.81 -10.79
C HIS A 63 -20.89 -2.91 -11.81
N ARG A 64 -21.19 -4.18 -11.45
CA ARG A 64 -20.94 -5.39 -12.26
C ARG A 64 -19.48 -5.59 -12.68
N ILE A 65 -18.54 -5.11 -11.88
CA ILE A 65 -17.13 -5.44 -12.03
C ILE A 65 -16.77 -6.41 -10.92
N ASP A 66 -16.43 -7.63 -11.32
CA ASP A 66 -15.97 -8.68 -10.41
C ASP A 66 -14.70 -9.28 -11.01
N THR A 67 -13.57 -8.97 -10.40
CA THR A 67 -12.25 -9.45 -10.82
C THR A 67 -11.29 -9.41 -9.65
N ASP A 68 -10.48 -10.45 -9.49
CA ASP A 68 -9.43 -10.48 -8.47
C ASP A 68 -8.10 -9.89 -8.92
N ALA A 69 -7.99 -9.55 -10.21
CA ALA A 69 -6.81 -8.89 -10.74
C ALA A 69 -6.55 -7.54 -10.06
N ALA A 70 -5.37 -7.41 -9.45
CA ALA A 70 -4.81 -6.14 -9.01
C ALA A 70 -3.67 -5.77 -9.96
N VAL A 71 -3.64 -4.50 -10.37
CA VAL A 71 -2.61 -3.98 -11.28
C VAL A 71 -1.81 -2.91 -10.55
N VAL A 72 -0.50 -3.14 -10.45
CA VAL A 72 0.46 -2.25 -9.80
C VAL A 72 1.53 -1.90 -10.84
N ILE A 73 1.37 -0.75 -11.49
CA ILE A 73 2.31 -0.26 -12.53
C ILE A 73 3.20 0.88 -12.02
N SER A 74 2.97 1.37 -10.79
CA SER A 74 3.85 2.37 -10.21
C SER A 74 5.31 1.90 -10.30
N GLN A 75 6.15 2.72 -10.93
CA GLN A 75 7.59 2.49 -11.05
C GLN A 75 8.32 2.72 -9.70
N ALA A 76 7.60 3.09 -8.64
CA ALA A 76 8.18 3.21 -7.33
C ALA A 76 8.58 1.84 -6.75
N GLU A 77 9.81 1.76 -6.29
CA GLU A 77 10.37 0.56 -5.67
C GLU A 77 9.97 0.46 -4.18
N THR A 78 8.79 0.98 -3.80
CA THR A 78 8.36 1.10 -2.39
C THR A 78 8.46 -0.20 -1.61
N VAL A 79 8.14 -1.34 -2.22
CA VAL A 79 8.28 -2.65 -1.55
C VAL A 79 9.73 -2.93 -1.15
N LEU A 80 10.69 -2.62 -2.02
CA LEU A 80 12.12 -2.82 -1.77
C LEU A 80 12.71 -1.70 -0.90
N ALA A 81 12.32 -0.45 -1.15
CA ALA A 81 12.78 0.73 -0.43
C ALA A 81 12.35 0.72 1.04
N CYS A 82 11.16 0.19 1.32
CA CYS A 82 10.59 0.12 2.66
C CYS A 82 10.70 -1.25 3.32
N ALA A 83 11.43 -2.19 2.71
CA ALA A 83 11.69 -3.50 3.32
C ALA A 83 12.58 -3.32 4.57
N PRO A 84 12.27 -3.96 5.71
CA PRO A 84 13.09 -3.86 6.91
C PRO A 84 14.48 -4.48 6.70
N THR A 85 15.48 -3.98 7.44
CA THR A 85 16.82 -4.57 7.48
C THR A 85 16.80 -5.86 8.30
N GLN A 86 16.27 -6.96 7.76
CA GLN A 86 16.37 -8.27 8.38
C GLN A 86 16.70 -9.34 7.35
N ASN A 87 17.39 -10.39 7.81
CA ASN A 87 17.53 -11.65 7.10
C ASN A 87 16.18 -12.37 7.07
N SER A 88 15.18 -11.78 6.41
CA SER A 88 13.93 -12.46 6.14
C SER A 88 14.19 -13.57 5.14
N THR A 89 13.68 -14.77 5.39
CA THR A 89 13.71 -15.90 4.45
C THR A 89 12.86 -15.67 3.18
N CYS A 90 12.17 -14.53 3.09
CA CYS A 90 11.42 -14.11 1.90
C CYS A 90 12.37 -13.57 0.82
N MET A 91 12.05 -13.86 -0.45
CA MET A 91 12.93 -13.63 -1.61
C MET A 91 13.37 -12.18 -1.89
N MET A 92 12.82 -11.18 -1.22
CA MET A 92 13.24 -9.78 -1.37
C MET A 92 14.15 -9.37 -0.20
N GLN A 93 15.35 -9.95 -0.16
CA GLN A 93 16.37 -9.51 0.77
C GLN A 93 17.11 -8.30 0.19
N ARG A 94 17.12 -7.19 0.94
CA ARG A 94 17.87 -6.00 0.56
C ARG A 94 19.31 -6.15 1.09
N ASN A 95 20.29 -5.94 0.22
CA ASN A 95 21.71 -6.02 0.58
C ASN A 95 22.23 -4.73 1.26
N SER A 96 21.42 -3.68 1.30
CA SER A 96 21.77 -2.38 1.90
C SER A 96 20.90 -2.08 3.12
N THR A 97 21.41 -1.22 4.00
CA THR A 97 20.71 -0.75 5.19
C THR A 97 19.44 0.00 4.83
N PHE A 98 18.41 -0.13 5.66
CA PHE A 98 17.18 0.65 5.53
C PHE A 98 17.46 2.15 5.52
N SER A 99 16.80 2.86 4.60
CA SER A 99 16.87 4.31 4.47
C SER A 99 15.46 4.91 4.59
N GLU A 100 15.23 5.65 5.69
CA GLU A 100 13.94 6.28 5.95
C GLU A 100 13.56 7.26 4.83
N SER A 101 14.52 8.06 4.36
CA SER A 101 14.29 9.03 3.28
C SER A 101 14.01 8.35 1.94
N GLU A 102 14.65 7.23 1.63
CA GLU A 102 14.42 6.48 0.39
C GLU A 102 13.04 5.79 0.41
N CYS A 103 12.67 5.17 1.53
CA CYS A 103 11.34 4.59 1.70
C CYS A 103 10.27 5.67 1.51
N LEU A 104 10.36 6.78 2.24
CA LEU A 104 9.40 7.88 2.15
C LEU A 104 9.36 8.52 0.75
N GLY A 105 10.51 8.66 0.08
CA GLY A 105 10.58 9.14 -1.29
C GLY A 105 9.82 8.25 -2.29
N ASN A 106 9.91 6.93 -2.14
CA ASN A 106 9.16 5.98 -2.97
C ASN A 106 7.66 5.97 -2.63
N ILE A 107 7.29 6.12 -1.35
CA ILE A 107 5.89 6.32 -0.94
C ILE A 107 5.29 7.55 -1.64
N MET A 108 6.04 8.66 -1.70
CA MET A 108 5.60 9.88 -2.39
C MET A 108 5.40 9.62 -3.90
N LYS A 109 6.30 8.87 -4.54
CA LYS A 109 6.15 8.49 -5.96
C LYS A 109 4.88 7.67 -6.19
N ASP A 110 4.58 6.69 -5.32
CA ASP A 110 3.32 5.94 -5.37
C ASP A 110 2.10 6.87 -5.28
N LEU A 111 2.09 7.82 -4.33
CA LEU A 111 0.99 8.76 -4.16
C LEU A 111 0.79 9.68 -5.37
N VAL A 112 1.88 10.17 -5.96
CA VAL A 112 1.84 10.99 -7.19
C VAL A 112 1.28 10.16 -8.36
N TYR A 113 1.74 8.92 -8.51
CA TYR A 113 1.26 8.01 -9.54
C TYR A 113 -0.24 7.76 -9.44
N TYR A 114 -0.74 7.33 -8.27
CA TYR A 114 -2.16 7.06 -8.11
C TYR A 114 -3.02 8.32 -8.19
N SER A 115 -2.52 9.49 -7.79
CA SER A 115 -3.18 10.77 -8.04
C SER A 115 -3.37 11.02 -9.54
N ALA A 116 -2.32 10.80 -10.35
CA ALA A 116 -2.39 10.98 -11.80
C ALA A 116 -3.32 9.95 -12.47
N VAL A 117 -3.32 8.70 -12.01
CA VAL A 117 -4.27 7.67 -12.47
C VAL A 117 -5.71 8.11 -12.20
N ILE A 118 -6.03 8.52 -10.97
CA ILE A 118 -7.39 8.95 -10.62
C ILE A 118 -7.80 10.18 -11.46
N GLN A 119 -6.93 11.19 -11.58
CA GLN A 119 -7.21 12.41 -12.36
C GLN A 119 -7.42 12.12 -13.84
N SER A 120 -6.58 11.30 -14.45
CA SER A 120 -6.73 10.93 -15.85
C SER A 120 -8.03 10.12 -16.09
N TYR A 121 -8.40 9.24 -15.15
CA TYR A 121 -9.66 8.51 -15.22
C TYR A 121 -10.86 9.46 -15.17
N THR A 122 -10.86 10.47 -14.29
CA THR A 122 -11.96 11.44 -14.19
C THR A 122 -12.14 12.29 -15.45
N ASN A 123 -11.12 12.35 -16.31
CA ASN A 123 -11.17 13.03 -17.61
C ASN A 123 -11.47 12.06 -18.78
N SER A 124 -11.68 10.77 -18.49
CA SER A 124 -11.98 9.73 -19.48
C SER A 124 -13.48 9.62 -19.77
N ASN A 125 -13.88 8.65 -20.62
CA ASN A 125 -15.28 8.34 -20.85
C ASN A 125 -15.90 7.61 -19.65
N LEU A 126 -16.60 8.35 -18.78
CA LEU A 126 -17.24 7.84 -17.57
C LEU A 126 -18.67 7.34 -17.83
N ARG A 127 -19.16 6.41 -16.99
CA ARG A 127 -20.55 5.93 -17.08
C ARG A 127 -21.50 6.90 -16.38
N LEU A 128 -21.14 7.33 -15.17
CA LEU A 128 -21.91 8.26 -14.34
C LEU A 128 -21.01 9.37 -13.79
N PRO A 129 -20.67 10.41 -14.59
CA PRO A 129 -19.76 11.47 -14.15
C PRO A 129 -20.16 12.14 -12.83
N GLU A 130 -21.46 12.39 -12.65
CA GLU A 130 -22.01 13.07 -11.46
C GLU A 130 -21.84 12.26 -10.16
N THR A 131 -21.66 10.94 -10.27
CA THR A 131 -21.47 10.04 -9.12
C THR A 131 -20.01 9.63 -8.97
N GLU A 132 -19.36 9.25 -10.07
CA GLU A 132 -17.99 8.71 -10.06
C GLU A 132 -16.95 9.78 -9.67
N VAL A 133 -17.10 11.02 -10.18
CA VAL A 133 -16.12 12.09 -9.93
C VAL A 133 -16.10 12.51 -8.46
N PRO A 134 -17.23 12.79 -7.77
CA PRO A 134 -17.20 13.13 -6.35
C PRO A 134 -16.59 12.03 -5.47
N LEU A 135 -16.90 10.76 -5.74
CA LEU A 135 -16.36 9.61 -5.02
C LEU A 135 -14.83 9.54 -5.14
N LEU A 136 -14.31 9.72 -6.35
CA LEU A 136 -12.86 9.71 -6.61
C LEU A 136 -12.16 10.97 -6.09
N ASN A 137 -12.81 12.13 -6.15
CA ASN A 137 -12.28 13.38 -5.61
C ASN A 137 -12.01 13.29 -4.11
N SER A 138 -12.85 12.60 -3.34
CA SER A 138 -12.58 12.32 -1.92
C SER A 138 -11.19 11.68 -1.71
N THR A 139 -10.82 10.74 -2.59
CA THR A 139 -9.48 10.10 -2.56
C THR A 139 -8.37 11.10 -2.89
N LEU A 140 -8.57 11.93 -3.92
CA LEU A 140 -7.61 12.95 -4.31
C LEU A 140 -7.35 13.96 -3.19
N GLU A 141 -8.38 14.35 -2.43
CA GLU A 141 -8.25 15.23 -1.27
C GLU A 141 -7.39 14.60 -0.16
N ILE A 142 -7.58 13.31 0.11
CA ILE A 142 -6.77 12.56 1.10
C ILE A 142 -5.32 12.48 0.62
N ILE A 143 -5.07 12.12 -0.64
CA ILE A 143 -3.72 12.07 -1.22
C ILE A 143 -3.05 13.45 -1.13
N ARG A 144 -3.76 14.53 -1.46
CA ARG A 144 -3.20 15.89 -1.37
C ARG A 144 -2.83 16.25 0.07
N SER A 145 -3.67 15.89 1.03
CA SER A 145 -3.40 16.08 2.46
C SER A 145 -2.14 15.32 2.88
N LEU A 146 -2.03 14.04 2.49
CA LEU A 146 -0.86 13.20 2.75
C LEU A 146 0.43 13.82 2.19
N ARG A 147 0.39 14.30 0.95
CA ARG A 147 1.54 14.93 0.29
C ARG A 147 2.02 16.19 1.03
N LYS A 148 1.08 16.98 1.57
CA LYS A 148 1.38 18.18 2.37
C LYS A 148 1.91 17.83 3.76
N SER A 149 1.19 16.99 4.49
CA SER A 149 1.48 16.65 5.88
C SER A 149 2.84 15.98 6.03
N CYS A 150 3.19 15.05 5.13
CA CYS A 150 4.44 14.33 5.28
C CYS A 150 5.69 15.10 4.81
N SER A 151 5.60 16.23 4.09
CA SER A 151 6.75 17.05 3.66
C SER A 151 7.99 16.23 3.22
N LEU A 152 7.78 15.20 2.38
CA LEU A 152 8.80 14.19 2.01
C LEU A 152 9.78 14.65 0.94
N MET A 153 9.76 15.93 0.57
CA MET A 153 10.62 16.50 -0.46
C MET A 153 11.45 17.65 0.13
N PRO A 154 12.80 17.57 0.08
CA PRO A 154 13.67 18.70 0.41
C PRO A 154 13.58 19.85 -0.60
N ASN A 155 13.12 19.58 -1.83
CA ASN A 155 12.97 20.57 -2.90
C ASN A 155 11.56 20.49 -3.48
N GLY A 156 10.87 21.64 -3.45
CA GLY A 156 9.48 21.82 -3.89
C GLY A 156 9.28 21.65 -5.39
N GLU A 157 9.54 20.47 -5.91
CA GLU A 157 9.15 20.11 -7.27
C GLU A 157 7.71 19.56 -7.23
N ASN A 158 6.77 20.48 -7.42
CA ASN A 158 5.35 20.17 -7.64
C ASN A 158 5.09 19.60 -9.05
N ASN A 159 6.14 19.35 -9.82
CA ASN A 159 6.04 18.82 -11.17
C ASN A 159 5.63 17.35 -11.05
N ILE A 160 4.32 17.09 -11.18
CA ILE A 160 3.83 15.80 -11.65
C ILE A 160 4.54 15.62 -13.00
N PRO A 161 5.45 14.64 -13.17
CA PRO A 161 6.04 14.42 -14.47
C PRO A 161 4.90 14.28 -15.50
N GLU A 162 4.97 15.00 -16.61
CA GLU A 162 3.96 14.89 -17.67
C GLU A 162 3.87 13.45 -18.23
N ASP A 163 4.88 12.63 -17.94
CA ASP A 163 4.99 11.20 -18.22
C ASP A 163 4.92 10.33 -16.95
N VAL A 164 3.95 10.55 -16.05
CA VAL A 164 3.63 9.57 -14.98
C VAL A 164 2.80 8.45 -15.58
N GLY A 165 3.27 7.78 -16.63
CA GLY A 165 2.78 6.51 -17.19
C GLY A 165 1.29 6.22 -17.01
N ALA A 166 0.42 7.24 -17.16
CA ALA A 166 -0.96 7.13 -16.73
C ALA A 166 -1.63 6.14 -17.69
N PRO A 167 -2.52 5.27 -17.21
CA PRO A 167 -3.10 4.27 -18.07
C PRO A 167 -3.82 4.97 -19.22
N LYS A 168 -3.54 4.55 -20.45
CA LYS A 168 -4.34 4.99 -21.57
C LYS A 168 -5.72 4.37 -21.40
N TRP A 169 -6.71 5.21 -21.19
CA TRP A 169 -8.10 4.79 -21.07
C TRP A 169 -8.64 4.40 -22.44
N GLU A 170 -9.41 3.33 -22.48
CA GLU A 170 -10.10 2.85 -23.65
C GLU A 170 -11.31 3.73 -23.98
N ASN A 171 -11.91 3.51 -25.15
CA ASN A 171 -13.08 4.28 -25.58
C ASN A 171 -14.36 3.90 -24.83
N SER A 172 -14.42 2.71 -24.20
CA SER A 172 -15.63 2.25 -23.50
C SER A 172 -15.60 2.54 -22.00
N SER A 173 -16.70 3.07 -21.47
CA SER A 173 -16.83 3.34 -20.03
C SER A 173 -16.85 2.07 -19.18
N TYR A 174 -17.18 0.90 -19.76
CA TYR A 174 -17.10 -0.37 -19.06
C TYR A 174 -15.65 -0.83 -18.88
N GLU A 175 -14.84 -0.84 -19.95
CA GLU A 175 -13.43 -1.25 -19.87
C GLU A 175 -12.63 -0.29 -18.99
N ASN A 176 -12.90 1.02 -19.08
CA ASN A 176 -12.27 2.03 -18.22
C ASN A 176 -12.55 1.76 -16.75
N ARG A 177 -13.82 1.50 -16.38
CA ARG A 177 -14.18 1.15 -14.99
C ARG A 177 -13.49 -0.14 -14.56
N GLN A 178 -13.42 -1.15 -15.42
CA GLN A 178 -12.74 -2.41 -15.11
C GLN A 178 -11.23 -2.22 -14.87
N GLN A 179 -10.57 -1.41 -15.71
CA GLN A 179 -9.16 -1.07 -15.55
C GLN A 179 -8.93 -0.23 -14.29
N MET A 180 -9.79 0.76 -14.03
CA MET A 180 -9.76 1.59 -12.84
C MET A 180 -9.93 0.74 -11.57
N PHE A 181 -10.82 -0.25 -11.58
CA PHE A 181 -10.97 -1.20 -10.47
C PHE A 181 -9.68 -1.97 -10.18
N LYS A 182 -9.04 -2.51 -11.22
CA LYS A 182 -7.74 -3.20 -11.10
C LYS A 182 -6.65 -2.29 -10.53
N MET A 183 -6.62 -1.03 -10.96
CA MET A 183 -5.69 -0.02 -10.45
C MET A 183 -5.97 0.30 -8.98
N MET A 184 -7.24 0.44 -8.59
CA MET A 184 -7.63 0.72 -7.20
C MET A 184 -7.35 -0.47 -6.28
N LYS A 185 -7.50 -1.73 -6.75
CA LYS A 185 -7.02 -2.92 -6.01
C LYS A 185 -5.51 -2.89 -5.82
N GLY A 186 -4.75 -2.54 -6.87
CA GLY A 186 -3.31 -2.32 -6.74
C GLY A 186 -2.96 -1.23 -5.74
N PHE A 187 -3.72 -0.13 -5.74
CA PHE A 187 -3.52 0.97 -4.81
C PHE A 187 -3.82 0.56 -3.36
N GLN A 188 -4.85 -0.27 -3.14
CA GLN A 188 -5.14 -0.84 -1.83
C GLN A 188 -3.94 -1.63 -1.29
N VAL A 189 -3.35 -2.51 -2.11
CA VAL A 189 -2.16 -3.30 -1.75
C VAL A 189 -0.97 -2.39 -1.43
N ARG A 190 -0.73 -1.35 -2.24
CA ARG A 190 0.32 -0.36 -1.97
C ARG A 190 0.05 0.40 -0.68
N THR A 191 -1.17 0.83 -0.42
CA THR A 191 -1.55 1.54 0.80
C THR A 191 -1.37 0.66 2.05
N ILE A 192 -1.66 -0.64 1.98
CA ILE A 192 -1.35 -1.58 3.07
C ILE A 192 0.17 -1.65 3.31
N THR A 193 0.96 -1.73 2.24
CA THR A 193 2.43 -1.75 2.32
C THR A 193 2.96 -0.46 2.95
N ILE A 194 2.43 0.69 2.55
CA ILE A 194 2.79 2.00 3.08
C ILE A 194 2.46 2.09 4.58
N ASN A 195 1.25 1.68 4.99
CA ASN A 195 0.86 1.67 6.41
C ASN A 195 1.82 0.82 7.26
N ARG A 196 2.25 -0.35 6.76
CA ARG A 196 3.25 -1.19 7.43
C ARG A 196 4.61 -0.51 7.54
N ALA A 197 5.08 0.10 6.45
CA ALA A 197 6.36 0.82 6.43
C ALA A 197 6.38 1.98 7.43
N LEU A 198 5.31 2.76 7.49
CA LEU A 198 5.19 3.87 8.45
C LEU A 198 5.10 3.39 9.89
N GLY A 199 4.44 2.25 10.14
CA GLY A 199 4.47 1.59 11.44
C GLY A 199 5.89 1.17 11.85
N TYR A 200 6.66 0.61 10.91
CA TYR A 200 8.07 0.25 11.13
C TYR A 200 8.93 1.49 11.44
N ILE A 201 8.81 2.56 10.64
CA ILE A 201 9.52 3.83 10.89
C ILE A 201 9.13 4.39 12.27
N SER A 202 7.84 4.41 12.61
CA SER A 202 7.35 4.96 13.88
C SER A 202 7.83 4.16 15.09
N SER A 203 8.03 2.85 14.93
CA SER A 203 8.59 2.00 16.00
C SER A 203 10.06 2.32 16.34
N GLY A 204 10.78 2.97 15.41
CA GLY A 204 12.22 3.22 15.53
C GLY A 204 13.08 1.97 15.41
N ASP A 205 12.51 0.81 15.06
CA ASP A 205 13.23 -0.46 14.92
C ASP A 205 14.34 -0.42 13.86
N HIS A 206 14.24 0.46 12.88
CA HIS A 206 15.26 0.68 11.86
C HIS A 206 16.51 1.41 12.35
N ARG A 207 16.48 2.00 13.56
CA ARG A 207 17.59 2.74 14.17
C ARG A 207 18.39 1.89 15.16
N LYS A 208 17.98 0.64 15.39
CA LYS A 208 18.63 -0.32 16.29
C LYS A 208 19.70 -1.11 15.56
#